data_AF-A0A3M2G4D6-F1
#
_entry.id   AF-A0A3M2G4D6-F1
#
_cell.length_a   1.000
_cell.length_b   1.000
_cell.length_c   1.000
_cell.angle_alpha   90.00
_cell.angle_beta   90.00
_cell.angle_gamma   90.00
#
_symmetry.space_group_name_H-M   'P 1'
#
loop_
_entity.id
_entity.type
_entity.pdbx_description
1 polymer ?
#
loop_
_entity_poly.entity_id
_entity_poly.type
_entity_poly.pdbx_seq_one_letter_code
_entity_poly.pdbx_strand_id
1 'polypeptide(L)'
;MRIADVTAYWLRAPIPPERQHVSDYGRLEWFDMTLVSVTTEDGLTGYGEAKAAVGSAGECASLVACIRHELRPLLIGQDARAITRLWTTMYNGVRAGYALERGRTFPELGRRGTRIAAISGVDTALWDLRGKALGVPVVDVLGGACRDAMPAYASGGWAGVDDIGRQLQGYVDRGFGAVKMRVGVMDGSPEASAARVLAAREALGPGIGIMADAHGTFSVPEAKRFCRLVEPAG
;
A
#
# COMPACT_ATOMS: atom_id res chain seq x y z
N MET A 1 0.84 -29.47 -1.54
CA MET A 1 0.60 -28.02 -1.71
C MET A 1 -0.61 -27.65 -2.58
N ARG A 2 -1.71 -28.44 -2.51
CA ARG A 2 -3.03 -27.97 -2.99
C ARG A 2 -3.67 -27.08 -1.92
N ILE A 3 -4.41 -26.07 -2.32
CA ILE A 3 -5.09 -25.14 -1.40
C ILE A 3 -6.28 -25.86 -0.76
N ALA A 4 -6.27 -25.98 0.56
CA ALA A 4 -7.37 -26.52 1.36
C ALA A 4 -8.36 -25.42 1.78
N ASP A 5 -7.87 -24.22 2.08
CA ASP A 5 -8.73 -23.11 2.47
C ASP A 5 -8.13 -21.73 2.16
N VAL A 6 -9.01 -20.74 2.04
CA VAL A 6 -8.66 -19.32 1.95
C VAL A 6 -9.56 -18.54 2.90
N THR A 7 -8.97 -17.95 3.95
CA THR A 7 -9.70 -17.18 4.95
C THR A 7 -9.29 -15.71 4.93
N ALA A 8 -10.21 -14.86 5.36
CA ALA A 8 -9.98 -13.42 5.47
C ALA A 8 -10.60 -12.89 6.77
N TYR A 9 -9.86 -12.04 7.47
CA TYR A 9 -10.26 -11.41 8.72
C TYR A 9 -10.08 -9.91 8.61
N TRP A 10 -11.13 -9.15 8.89
CA TRP A 10 -10.98 -7.71 9.11
C TRP A 10 -10.40 -7.50 10.51
N LEU A 11 -9.19 -6.96 10.56
CA LEU A 11 -8.53 -6.54 11.79
C LEU A 11 -8.63 -5.03 11.91
N ARG A 12 -9.05 -4.58 13.09
CA ARG A 12 -9.20 -3.17 13.45
C ARG A 12 -8.58 -2.92 14.81
N ALA A 13 -7.67 -1.97 14.90
CA ALA A 13 -6.99 -1.61 16.14
C ALA A 13 -7.07 -0.09 16.38
N PRO A 14 -7.38 0.36 17.61
CA PRO A 14 -7.39 1.80 17.92
C PRO A 14 -5.96 2.35 17.90
N ILE A 15 -5.79 3.55 17.37
CA ILE A 15 -4.54 4.29 17.44
C ILE A 15 -4.59 5.16 18.70
N PRO A 16 -3.61 5.03 19.63
CA PRO A 16 -3.55 5.87 20.83
C PRO A 16 -3.63 7.36 20.48
N PRO A 17 -4.39 8.20 21.21
CA PRO A 17 -4.61 9.61 20.88
C PRO A 17 -3.32 10.39 20.57
N GLU A 18 -2.25 10.14 21.31
CA GLU A 18 -0.93 10.78 21.16
C GLU A 18 -0.17 10.37 19.88
N ARG A 19 -0.64 9.33 19.18
CA ARG A 19 -0.08 8.82 17.91
C ARG A 19 -0.98 9.10 16.71
N GLN A 20 -2.15 9.71 16.93
CA GLN A 20 -3.07 10.08 15.84
C GLN A 20 -2.52 11.29 15.08
N HIS A 21 -2.79 11.34 13.78
CA HIS A 21 -2.47 12.48 12.94
C HIS A 21 -3.68 12.83 12.06
N VAL A 22 -3.69 14.06 11.56
CA VAL A 22 -4.72 14.56 10.64
C VAL A 22 -4.09 14.75 9.27
N SER A 23 -4.69 14.15 8.25
CA SER A 23 -4.38 14.44 6.84
C SER A 23 -5.63 14.90 6.10
N ASP A 24 -5.52 15.01 4.78
CA ASP A 24 -6.64 15.14 3.85
C ASP A 24 -7.73 14.06 3.98
N TYR A 25 -7.44 12.91 4.60
CA TYR A 25 -8.44 11.87 4.92
C TYR A 25 -9.14 12.09 6.27
N GLY A 26 -8.85 13.20 6.95
CA GLY A 26 -9.32 13.47 8.31
C GLY A 26 -8.37 12.91 9.38
N ARG A 27 -8.87 12.84 10.62
CA ARG A 27 -8.10 12.30 11.74
C ARG A 27 -8.09 10.77 11.71
N LEU A 28 -6.90 10.19 11.73
CA LEU A 28 -6.73 8.75 11.73
C LEU A 28 -6.82 8.18 13.16
N GLU A 29 -7.98 7.67 13.53
CA GLU A 29 -8.24 7.13 14.88
C GLU A 29 -8.05 5.61 14.97
N TRP A 30 -8.09 4.92 13.83
CA TRP A 30 -8.03 3.45 13.74
C TRP A 30 -7.08 2.99 12.64
N PHE A 31 -6.43 1.87 12.87
CA PHE A 31 -5.76 1.11 11.83
C PHE A 31 -6.61 -0.10 11.43
N ASP A 32 -6.95 -0.17 10.15
CA ASP A 32 -7.82 -1.19 9.58
C ASP A 32 -7.12 -1.95 8.45
N MET A 33 -7.19 -3.28 8.44
CA MET A 33 -6.68 -4.12 7.34
C MET A 33 -7.48 -5.42 7.21
N THR A 34 -7.36 -6.08 6.06
CA THR A 34 -7.79 -7.47 5.88
C THR A 34 -6.59 -8.41 5.93
N LEU A 35 -6.53 -9.28 6.94
CA LEU A 35 -5.56 -10.38 6.98
C LEU A 35 -6.10 -11.52 6.12
N VAL A 36 -5.33 -11.95 5.13
CA VAL A 36 -5.64 -13.07 4.25
C VAL A 36 -4.73 -14.24 4.60
N SER A 37 -5.30 -15.43 4.75
CA SER A 37 -4.54 -16.67 4.94
C SER A 37 -4.91 -17.69 3.88
N VAL A 38 -3.92 -18.29 3.23
CA VAL A 38 -4.10 -19.40 2.30
C VAL A 38 -3.44 -20.62 2.93
N THR A 39 -4.22 -21.66 3.18
CA THR A 39 -3.75 -22.88 3.84
C THR A 39 -3.81 -24.05 2.87
N THR A 40 -2.76 -24.85 2.82
CA THR A 40 -2.66 -26.04 1.97
C THR A 40 -3.09 -27.30 2.71
N GLU A 41 -3.41 -28.37 1.97
CA GLU A 41 -3.85 -29.66 2.53
C GLU A 41 -2.82 -30.30 3.48
N ASP A 42 -1.54 -30.00 3.30
CA ASP A 42 -0.42 -30.42 4.15
C ASP A 42 -0.17 -29.49 5.35
N GLY A 43 -1.06 -28.50 5.57
CA GLY A 43 -1.07 -27.63 6.74
C GLY A 43 -0.18 -26.39 6.66
N LEU A 44 0.54 -26.17 5.55
CA LEU A 44 1.33 -24.95 5.38
C LEU A 44 0.41 -23.75 5.12
N THR A 45 0.68 -22.62 5.78
CA THR A 45 -0.09 -21.39 5.63
C THR A 45 0.78 -20.21 5.24
N GLY A 46 0.35 -19.46 4.23
CA GLY A 46 0.91 -18.17 3.87
C GLY A 46 -0.06 -17.04 4.14
N TYR A 47 0.48 -15.85 4.36
CA TYR A 47 -0.25 -14.67 4.82
C TYR A 47 -0.08 -13.50 3.86
N GLY A 48 -1.14 -12.74 3.71
CA GLY A 48 -1.15 -11.50 2.93
C GLY A 48 -2.06 -10.45 3.54
N GLU A 49 -1.93 -9.22 3.05
CA GLU A 49 -2.70 -8.07 3.51
C GLU A 49 -3.45 -7.43 2.34
N ALA A 50 -4.68 -7.00 2.60
CA ALA A 50 -5.46 -6.17 1.69
C ALA A 50 -6.08 -4.96 2.42
N LYS A 51 -6.14 -3.82 1.73
CA LYS A 51 -6.72 -2.55 2.21
C LYS A 51 -7.91 -2.15 1.34
N ALA A 52 -9.05 -1.84 1.97
CA ALA A 52 -10.25 -1.39 1.25
C ALA A 52 -10.13 0.06 0.77
N ALA A 53 -9.50 0.90 1.59
CA ALA A 53 -9.24 2.31 1.30
C ALA A 53 -7.93 2.77 1.92
N VAL A 54 -7.35 3.81 1.32
CA VAL A 54 -6.24 4.57 1.89
C VAL A 54 -6.66 5.28 3.18
N GLY A 55 -5.70 5.58 4.06
CA GLY A 55 -5.98 6.29 5.32
C GLY A 55 -6.93 5.55 6.27
N SER A 56 -7.08 4.22 6.16
CA SER A 56 -8.07 3.44 6.92
C SER A 56 -9.51 4.00 6.82
N ALA A 57 -9.83 4.73 5.76
CA ALA A 57 -11.10 5.43 5.59
C ALA A 57 -12.22 4.54 5.04
N GLY A 58 -12.06 3.22 5.08
CA GLY A 58 -12.99 2.28 4.46
C GLY A 58 -13.10 0.98 5.24
N GLU A 59 -14.27 0.37 5.17
CA GLU A 59 -14.56 -0.89 5.84
C GLU A 59 -14.07 -2.08 5.02
N CYS A 60 -13.36 -3.00 5.69
CA CYS A 60 -12.81 -4.19 5.06
C CYS A 60 -13.83 -5.34 4.91
N ALA A 61 -15.09 -5.16 5.35
CA ALA A 61 -16.14 -6.16 5.19
C ALA A 61 -16.35 -6.58 3.72
N SER A 62 -16.27 -5.62 2.79
CA SER A 62 -16.37 -5.90 1.35
C SER A 62 -15.23 -6.79 0.83
N LEU A 63 -14.02 -6.61 1.33
CA LEU A 63 -12.86 -7.45 0.99
C LEU A 63 -13.02 -8.85 1.56
N VAL A 64 -13.43 -8.98 2.82
CA VAL A 64 -13.68 -10.28 3.46
C VAL A 64 -14.75 -11.05 2.68
N ALA A 65 -15.84 -10.38 2.30
CA ALA A 65 -16.90 -10.99 1.50
C ALA A 65 -16.41 -11.41 0.11
N CYS A 66 -15.68 -10.54 -0.60
CA CYS A 66 -15.11 -10.84 -1.91
C CYS A 66 -14.16 -12.05 -1.85
N ILE A 67 -13.25 -12.10 -0.88
CA ILE A 67 -12.32 -13.22 -0.71
C ILE A 67 -13.10 -14.51 -0.39
N ARG A 68 -14.04 -14.47 0.56
CA ARG A 68 -14.78 -15.64 1.01
C ARG A 68 -15.72 -16.22 -0.04
N HIS A 69 -16.44 -15.35 -0.74
CA HIS A 69 -17.55 -15.76 -1.61
C HIS A 69 -17.19 -15.77 -3.10
N GLU A 70 -16.20 -15.00 -3.53
CA GLU A 70 -15.82 -14.92 -4.94
C GLU A 70 -14.47 -15.57 -5.23
N LEU A 71 -13.42 -15.25 -4.45
CA LEU A 71 -12.07 -15.74 -4.76
C LEU A 71 -11.83 -17.16 -4.25
N ARG A 72 -12.19 -17.45 -3.00
CA ARG A 72 -12.00 -18.77 -2.37
C ARG A 72 -12.53 -19.93 -3.23
N PRO A 73 -13.77 -19.91 -3.76
CA PRO A 73 -14.28 -21.02 -4.58
C PRO A 73 -13.45 -21.30 -5.84
N LEU A 74 -12.74 -20.30 -6.37
CA LEU A 74 -11.87 -20.45 -7.54
C LEU A 74 -10.53 -21.10 -7.20
N LEU A 75 -10.14 -21.11 -5.92
CA LEU A 75 -8.80 -21.47 -5.44
C LEU A 75 -8.75 -22.82 -4.73
N ILE A 76 -9.84 -23.26 -4.08
CA ILE A 76 -9.87 -24.55 -3.39
C ILE A 76 -9.50 -25.69 -4.35
N GLY A 77 -8.61 -26.58 -3.89
CA GLY A 77 -8.09 -27.73 -4.63
C GLY A 77 -7.06 -27.39 -5.70
N GLN A 78 -6.81 -26.12 -6.00
CA GLN A 78 -5.79 -25.72 -6.96
C GLN A 78 -4.38 -25.85 -6.35
N ASP A 79 -3.37 -26.01 -7.21
CA ASP A 79 -1.97 -26.01 -6.80
C ASP A 79 -1.51 -24.58 -6.45
N ALA A 80 -1.17 -24.32 -5.18
CA ALA A 80 -0.73 -23.02 -4.71
C ALA A 80 0.58 -22.53 -5.36
N ARG A 81 1.36 -23.43 -5.99
CA ARG A 81 2.60 -23.07 -6.69
C ARG A 81 2.33 -22.38 -8.03
N ALA A 82 1.13 -22.52 -8.59
CA ALA A 82 0.77 -21.98 -9.90
C ALA A 82 0.31 -20.52 -9.81
N ILE A 83 1.07 -19.64 -9.14
CA ILE A 83 0.67 -18.26 -8.77
C ILE A 83 0.13 -17.47 -9.97
N THR A 84 0.85 -17.43 -11.10
CA THR A 84 0.40 -16.72 -12.31
C THR A 84 -0.92 -17.25 -12.86
N ARG A 85 -1.13 -18.58 -12.81
CA ARG A 85 -2.40 -19.20 -13.21
C ARG A 85 -3.52 -18.79 -12.26
N LEU A 86 -3.28 -18.85 -10.95
CA LEU A 86 -4.26 -18.45 -9.93
C LEU A 86 -4.64 -16.98 -10.05
N TRP A 87 -3.65 -16.10 -10.24
CA TRP A 87 -3.87 -14.67 -10.49
C TRP A 87 -4.73 -14.46 -11.74
N THR A 88 -4.39 -15.14 -12.85
CA THR A 88 -5.17 -15.10 -14.09
C THR A 88 -6.60 -15.60 -13.84
N THR A 89 -6.79 -16.67 -13.08
CA THR A 89 -8.11 -17.17 -12.72
C THR A 89 -8.92 -16.14 -11.93
N MET A 90 -8.35 -15.58 -10.87
CA MET A 90 -9.03 -14.59 -10.02
C MET A 90 -9.38 -13.31 -10.79
N TYR A 91 -8.46 -12.81 -11.62
CA TYR A 91 -8.64 -11.59 -12.39
C TYR A 91 -9.70 -11.71 -13.50
N ASN A 92 -9.83 -12.90 -14.09
CA ASN A 92 -10.75 -13.13 -15.22
C ASN A 92 -12.08 -13.80 -14.81
N GLY A 93 -12.18 -14.34 -13.58
CA GLY A 93 -13.40 -14.94 -13.06
C GLY A 93 -13.93 -16.06 -13.97
N VAL A 94 -15.20 -15.97 -14.37
CA VAL A 94 -15.84 -16.96 -15.25
C VAL A 94 -15.18 -17.09 -16.63
N ARG A 95 -14.37 -16.11 -17.05
CA ARG A 95 -13.63 -16.11 -18.32
C ARG A 95 -12.20 -16.66 -18.19
N ALA A 96 -11.81 -17.18 -17.02
CA ALA A 96 -10.46 -17.70 -16.77
C ALA A 96 -10.01 -18.77 -17.77
N GLY A 97 -10.90 -19.69 -18.15
CA GLY A 97 -10.59 -20.73 -19.15
C GLY A 97 -10.11 -20.16 -20.48
N TYR A 98 -10.86 -19.18 -21.02
CA TYR A 98 -10.48 -18.49 -22.26
C TYR A 98 -9.19 -17.67 -22.11
N ALA A 99 -8.99 -17.04 -20.94
CA ALA A 99 -7.80 -16.25 -20.68
C ALA A 99 -6.53 -17.10 -20.67
N LEU A 100 -6.59 -18.26 -20.02
CA LEU A 100 -5.50 -19.22 -19.92
C LEU A 100 -5.18 -19.86 -21.27
N GLU A 101 -6.22 -20.26 -22.02
CA GLU A 101 -6.06 -20.87 -23.35
C GLU A 101 -5.44 -19.90 -24.36
N ARG A 102 -5.86 -18.63 -24.35
CA ARG A 102 -5.44 -17.64 -25.35
C ARG A 102 -4.27 -16.75 -24.93
N GLY A 103 -3.81 -16.86 -23.68
CA GLY A 103 -2.76 -16.00 -23.13
C GLY A 103 -3.11 -14.51 -23.08
N ARG A 104 -4.41 -14.16 -23.00
CA ARG A 104 -4.89 -12.76 -22.96
C ARG A 104 -5.91 -12.56 -21.86
N THR A 105 -5.87 -11.40 -21.18
CA THR A 105 -6.81 -11.07 -20.11
C THR A 105 -8.15 -10.55 -20.63
N PHE A 106 -9.23 -11.05 -20.05
CA PHE A 106 -10.63 -10.70 -20.25
C PHE A 106 -11.31 -10.40 -18.90
N PRO A 107 -10.89 -9.36 -18.16
CA PRO A 107 -11.50 -9.05 -16.88
C PRO A 107 -13.00 -8.81 -17.08
N GLU A 108 -13.82 -9.44 -16.24
CA GLU A 108 -15.28 -9.30 -16.29
C GLU A 108 -15.67 -7.89 -15.83
N LEU A 109 -15.51 -7.63 -14.53
CA LEU A 109 -15.62 -6.34 -13.85
C LEU A 109 -14.62 -6.38 -12.67
N GLY A 110 -14.08 -5.23 -12.26
CA GLY A 110 -13.08 -5.20 -11.18
C GLY A 110 -11.62 -5.13 -11.64
N ARG A 111 -11.36 -4.48 -12.78
CA ARG A 111 -10.00 -4.09 -13.24
C ARG A 111 -9.26 -3.12 -12.30
N ARG A 112 -9.93 -2.63 -11.26
CA ARG A 112 -9.47 -1.71 -10.20
C ARG A 112 -10.31 -1.93 -8.93
N GLY A 113 -9.96 -1.25 -7.84
CA GLY A 113 -10.78 -1.17 -6.63
C GLY A 113 -10.79 -2.47 -5.81
N THR A 114 -11.90 -2.74 -5.13
CA THR A 114 -12.05 -3.79 -4.12
C THR A 114 -11.59 -5.17 -4.59
N ARG A 115 -11.92 -5.57 -5.83
CA ARG A 115 -11.52 -6.88 -6.34
C ARG A 115 -10.01 -7.00 -6.52
N ILE A 116 -9.35 -5.96 -7.04
CA ILE A 116 -7.88 -5.95 -7.16
C ILE A 116 -7.22 -5.96 -5.77
N ALA A 117 -7.76 -5.20 -4.81
CA ALA A 117 -7.27 -5.21 -3.44
C ALA A 117 -7.45 -6.60 -2.78
N ALA A 118 -8.57 -7.29 -3.02
CA ALA A 118 -8.77 -8.65 -2.53
C ALA A 118 -7.77 -9.63 -3.17
N ILE A 119 -7.55 -9.52 -4.49
CA ILE A 119 -6.57 -10.32 -5.23
C ILE A 119 -5.16 -10.08 -4.69
N SER A 120 -4.77 -8.84 -4.37
CA SER A 120 -3.42 -8.56 -3.85
C SER A 120 -3.16 -9.24 -2.50
N GLY A 121 -4.16 -9.30 -1.62
CA GLY A 121 -4.04 -10.02 -0.35
C GLY A 121 -3.84 -11.52 -0.55
N VAL A 122 -4.58 -12.14 -1.47
CA VAL A 122 -4.40 -13.57 -1.80
C VAL A 122 -3.06 -13.82 -2.49
N ASP A 123 -2.67 -12.98 -3.45
CA ASP A 123 -1.41 -13.09 -4.20
C ASP A 123 -0.20 -13.03 -3.25
N THR A 124 -0.20 -12.07 -2.32
CA THR A 124 0.84 -11.96 -1.29
C THR A 124 0.93 -13.23 -0.44
N ALA A 125 -0.21 -13.79 -0.02
CA ALA A 125 -0.25 -15.04 0.74
C ALA A 125 0.29 -16.24 -0.05
N LEU A 126 0.06 -16.30 -1.37
CA LEU A 126 0.61 -17.33 -2.24
C LEU A 126 2.13 -17.22 -2.39
N TRP A 127 2.68 -16.00 -2.46
CA TRP A 127 4.12 -15.77 -2.47
C TRP A 127 4.79 -16.13 -1.14
N ASP A 128 4.18 -15.78 -0.02
CA ASP A 128 4.64 -16.21 1.31
C ASP A 128 4.64 -17.75 1.43
N LEU A 129 3.56 -18.41 1.00
CA LEU A 129 3.51 -19.87 0.89
C LEU A 129 4.66 -20.42 0.04
N ARG A 130 4.95 -19.80 -1.09
CA ARG A 130 5.99 -20.26 -2.02
C ARG A 130 7.39 -20.17 -1.39
N GLY A 131 7.70 -19.08 -0.69
CA GLY A 131 8.95 -18.93 0.05
C GLY A 131 9.07 -19.98 1.16
N LYS A 132 8.04 -20.11 2.00
CA LYS A 132 7.98 -21.10 3.09
C LYS A 132 8.14 -22.53 2.59
N ALA A 133 7.45 -22.91 1.51
CA ALA A 133 7.53 -24.24 0.94
C ALA A 133 8.91 -24.59 0.38
N LEU A 134 9.67 -23.58 -0.05
CA LEU A 134 11.05 -23.73 -0.54
C LEU A 134 12.10 -23.54 0.55
N GLY A 135 11.71 -23.07 1.75
CA GLY A 135 12.63 -22.74 2.82
C GLY A 135 13.51 -21.51 2.53
N VAL A 136 13.04 -20.59 1.67
CA VAL A 136 13.80 -19.39 1.27
C VAL A 136 12.95 -18.11 1.40
N PRO A 137 13.59 -16.94 1.58
CA PRO A 137 12.93 -15.65 1.47
C PRO A 137 12.21 -15.46 0.12
N VAL A 138 11.10 -14.73 0.10
CA VAL A 138 10.35 -14.42 -1.13
C VAL A 138 11.23 -13.73 -2.18
N VAL A 139 12.14 -12.85 -1.75
CA VAL A 139 13.08 -12.15 -2.65
C VAL A 139 13.95 -13.11 -3.46
N ASP A 140 14.33 -14.27 -2.90
CA ASP A 140 15.14 -15.27 -3.61
C ASP A 140 14.31 -15.99 -4.67
N VAL A 141 13.01 -16.18 -4.41
CA VAL A 141 12.07 -16.68 -5.42
C VAL A 141 11.92 -15.68 -6.58
N LEU A 142 12.06 -14.39 -6.31
CA LEU A 142 11.96 -13.29 -7.29
C LEU A 142 13.29 -12.97 -8.00
N GLY A 143 14.34 -13.78 -7.80
CA GLY A 143 15.63 -13.62 -8.47
C GLY A 143 16.76 -13.10 -7.57
N GLY A 144 16.51 -12.92 -6.28
CA GLY A 144 17.50 -12.50 -5.29
C GLY A 144 17.55 -10.99 -5.07
N ALA A 145 18.18 -10.59 -3.97
CA ALA A 145 18.32 -9.18 -3.61
C ALA A 145 19.36 -8.49 -4.51
N CYS A 146 18.99 -7.35 -5.11
CA CYS A 146 19.94 -6.53 -5.89
C CYS A 146 20.86 -5.66 -5.02
N ARG A 147 20.64 -5.63 -3.70
CA ARG A 147 21.36 -4.80 -2.74
C ARG A 147 21.15 -5.32 -1.31
N ASP A 148 22.18 -5.17 -0.48
CA ASP A 148 22.16 -5.64 0.92
C ASP A 148 21.24 -4.80 1.81
N ALA A 149 21.03 -3.53 1.45
CA ALA A 149 20.16 -2.61 2.16
C ALA A 149 19.46 -1.62 1.20
N MET A 150 18.32 -1.09 1.62
CA MET A 150 17.54 -0.09 0.90
C MET A 150 17.37 1.16 1.77
N PRO A 151 17.62 2.38 1.24
CA PRO A 151 17.32 3.60 1.98
C PRO A 151 15.85 3.68 2.34
N ALA A 152 15.56 4.01 3.60
CA ALA A 152 14.22 4.32 4.06
C ALA A 152 14.03 5.83 4.17
N TYR A 153 12.81 6.32 3.94
CA TYR A 153 12.42 7.70 4.18
C TYR A 153 11.29 7.72 5.22
N ALA A 154 11.22 8.80 6.02
CA ALA A 154 10.11 8.98 6.94
C ALA A 154 8.94 9.69 6.24
N SER A 155 7.75 9.09 6.27
CA SER A 155 6.53 9.74 5.76
C SER A 155 5.80 10.42 6.91
N GLY A 156 5.61 11.73 6.82
CA GLY A 156 4.94 12.53 7.84
C GLY A 156 4.63 13.94 7.34
N GLY A 157 5.01 14.96 8.11
CA GLY A 157 4.89 16.35 7.70
C GLY A 157 3.44 16.84 7.67
N TRP A 158 2.78 16.80 8.83
CA TRP A 158 1.41 17.30 9.04
C TRP A 158 1.37 18.64 9.78
N ALA A 159 2.47 19.04 10.41
CA ALA A 159 2.55 20.27 11.17
C ALA A 159 2.43 21.51 10.27
N GLY A 160 1.94 22.61 10.84
CA GLY A 160 1.88 23.91 10.18
C GLY A 160 3.27 24.48 9.86
N VAL A 161 3.32 25.58 9.10
CA VAL A 161 4.56 26.18 8.61
C VAL A 161 5.57 26.48 9.72
N ASP A 162 5.12 26.93 10.88
CA ASP A 162 6.00 27.29 12.01
C ASP A 162 6.62 26.06 12.70
N ASP A 163 6.00 24.88 12.56
CA ASP A 163 6.37 23.66 13.28
C ASP A 163 6.89 22.54 12.38
N ILE A 164 6.77 22.69 11.06
CA ILE A 164 7.13 21.64 10.09
C ILE A 164 8.60 21.27 10.16
N GLY A 165 9.49 22.26 10.32
CA GLY A 165 10.92 22.04 10.47
C GLY A 165 11.23 21.17 11.69
N ARG A 166 10.65 21.52 12.85
CA ARG A 166 10.82 20.77 14.11
C ARG A 166 10.29 19.34 14.00
N GLN A 167 9.12 19.14 13.39
CA GLN A 167 8.55 17.80 13.20
C GLN A 167 9.44 16.93 12.31
N LEU A 168 9.90 17.48 11.17
CA LEU A 168 10.69 16.71 10.22
C LEU A 168 12.12 16.47 10.71
N GLN A 169 12.71 17.42 11.45
CA GLN A 169 14.01 17.23 12.09
C GLN A 169 13.99 16.05 13.06
N GLY A 170 12.89 15.85 13.80
CA GLY A 170 12.72 14.68 14.66
C GLY A 170 12.76 13.33 13.91
N TYR A 171 12.49 13.29 12.60
CA TYR A 171 12.74 12.10 11.79
C TYR A 171 14.20 12.00 11.36
N VAL A 172 14.83 13.10 10.96
CA VAL A 172 16.25 13.12 10.60
C VAL A 172 17.12 12.69 11.79
N ASP A 173 16.80 13.13 13.00
CA ASP A 173 17.48 12.76 14.24
C ASP A 173 17.39 11.25 14.54
N ARG A 174 16.40 10.55 13.95
CA ARG A 174 16.25 9.08 14.02
C ARG A 174 17.03 8.34 12.93
N GLY A 175 17.82 9.05 12.12
CA GLY A 175 18.69 8.50 11.08
C GLY A 175 18.10 8.48 9.67
N PHE A 176 16.94 9.10 9.42
CA PHE A 176 16.37 9.17 8.09
C PHE A 176 17.06 10.24 7.24
N GLY A 177 17.69 9.83 6.12
CA GLY A 177 18.30 10.75 5.15
C GLY A 177 17.29 11.46 4.22
N ALA A 178 16.01 11.09 4.29
CA ALA A 178 14.95 11.70 3.52
C ALA A 178 13.60 11.67 4.25
N VAL A 179 12.77 12.66 3.97
CA VAL A 179 11.40 12.80 4.48
C VAL A 179 10.42 13.05 3.35
N LYS A 180 9.19 12.53 3.50
CA LYS A 180 8.06 12.84 2.63
C LYS A 180 6.99 13.55 3.45
N MET A 181 6.68 14.79 3.10
CA MET A 181 5.66 15.61 3.77
C MET A 181 4.35 15.65 2.98
N ARG A 182 3.24 15.79 3.71
CA ARG A 182 1.90 15.97 3.11
C ARG A 182 1.71 17.43 2.70
N VAL A 183 1.18 17.61 1.49
CA VAL A 183 0.77 18.88 0.90
C VAL A 183 -0.61 18.72 0.25
N GLY A 184 -1.14 19.76 -0.39
CA GLY A 184 -2.37 19.64 -1.17
C GLY A 184 -3.57 20.28 -0.49
N VAL A 185 -4.75 19.67 -0.65
CA VAL A 185 -6.03 20.23 -0.18
C VAL A 185 -6.06 20.49 1.32
N MET A 186 -5.28 19.73 2.10
CA MET A 186 -5.18 19.93 3.54
C MET A 186 -4.56 21.29 3.94
N ASP A 187 -3.79 21.91 3.03
CA ASP A 187 -3.20 23.23 3.24
C ASP A 187 -4.08 24.37 2.68
N GLY A 188 -5.16 24.03 1.96
CA GLY A 188 -6.07 24.98 1.33
C GLY A 188 -5.58 25.60 0.02
N SER A 189 -4.28 25.89 -0.14
CA SER A 189 -3.73 26.45 -1.39
C SER A 189 -2.30 25.97 -1.73
N PRO A 190 -1.90 26.01 -3.01
CA PRO A 190 -0.51 25.76 -3.43
C PRO A 190 0.51 26.65 -2.72
N GLU A 191 0.17 27.92 -2.45
CA GLU A 191 1.03 28.87 -1.73
C GLU A 191 1.26 28.43 -0.27
N ALA A 192 0.21 27.97 0.41
CA ALA A 192 0.32 27.48 1.78
C ALA A 192 1.16 26.19 1.84
N SER A 193 0.93 25.26 0.92
CA SER A 193 1.79 24.07 0.77
C SER A 193 3.25 24.44 0.49
N ALA A 194 3.50 25.39 -0.41
CA ALA A 194 4.84 25.82 -0.77
C ALA A 194 5.57 26.49 0.41
N ALA A 195 4.88 27.32 1.19
CA ALA A 195 5.45 27.93 2.40
C ALA A 195 5.91 26.86 3.40
N ARG A 196 5.12 25.79 3.60
CA ARG A 196 5.52 24.66 4.46
C ARG A 196 6.75 23.91 3.90
N VAL A 197 6.83 23.71 2.60
CA VAL A 197 7.99 23.06 1.96
C VAL A 197 9.25 23.90 2.08
N LEU A 198 9.15 25.22 1.86
CA LEU A 198 10.29 26.14 2.00
C LEU A 198 10.78 26.20 3.44
N ALA A 199 9.88 26.27 4.42
CA ALA A 199 10.23 26.21 5.84
C ALA A 199 10.89 24.87 6.23
N ALA A 200 10.40 23.75 5.67
CA ALA A 200 11.03 22.45 5.85
C ALA A 200 12.45 22.42 5.25
N ARG A 201 12.65 22.96 4.05
CA ARG A 201 13.99 23.05 3.44
C ARG A 201 14.94 23.90 4.26
N GLU A 202 14.49 25.07 4.71
CA GLU A 202 15.31 25.96 5.55
C GLU A 202 15.77 25.24 6.83
N ALA A 203 14.87 24.54 7.51
CA ALA A 203 15.18 23.84 8.75
C ALA A 203 16.10 22.61 8.56
N LEU A 204 15.88 21.81 7.51
CA LEU A 204 16.62 20.55 7.32
C LEU A 204 17.94 20.73 6.55
N GLY A 205 18.13 21.88 5.90
CA GLY A 205 19.28 22.15 5.04
C GLY A 205 19.25 21.35 3.73
N PRO A 206 20.26 21.53 2.86
CA PRO A 206 20.25 20.96 1.50
C PRO A 206 20.57 19.46 1.44
N GLY A 207 21.12 18.88 2.52
CA GLY A 207 21.58 17.49 2.54
C GLY A 207 20.49 16.44 2.76
N ILE A 208 19.30 16.87 3.16
CA ILE A 208 18.17 15.97 3.44
C ILE A 208 17.23 15.92 2.23
N GLY A 209 16.87 14.72 1.79
CA GLY A 209 15.88 14.55 0.73
C GLY A 209 14.49 14.98 1.23
N ILE A 210 13.79 15.82 0.46
CA ILE A 210 12.42 16.25 0.76
C ILE A 210 11.53 15.86 -0.41
N MET A 211 10.47 15.10 -0.13
CA MET A 211 9.41 14.80 -1.08
C MET A 211 8.10 15.43 -0.63
N ALA A 212 7.30 15.92 -1.58
CA ALA A 212 5.95 16.43 -1.32
C ALA A 212 4.91 15.48 -1.93
N ASP A 213 3.95 15.06 -1.12
CA ASP A 213 2.86 14.16 -1.55
C ASP A 213 1.51 14.86 -1.39
N ALA A 214 0.92 15.22 -2.52
CA ALA A 214 -0.36 15.92 -2.60
C ALA A 214 -1.58 14.98 -2.65
N HIS A 215 -1.39 13.66 -2.57
CA HIS A 215 -2.48 12.66 -2.72
C HIS A 215 -3.39 12.86 -3.95
N GLY A 216 -2.87 13.48 -5.01
CA GLY A 216 -3.63 13.78 -6.23
C GLY A 216 -4.69 14.87 -6.05
N THR A 217 -4.66 15.66 -4.97
CA THR A 217 -5.69 16.66 -4.68
C THR A 217 -5.50 17.97 -5.43
N PHE A 218 -4.31 18.23 -5.99
CA PHE A 218 -4.10 19.37 -6.86
C PHE A 218 -4.68 19.12 -8.26
N SER A 219 -5.40 20.11 -8.78
CA SER A 219 -5.65 20.23 -10.21
C SER A 219 -4.34 20.46 -10.97
N VAL A 220 -4.37 20.27 -12.30
CA VAL A 220 -3.19 20.49 -13.15
C VAL A 220 -2.62 21.92 -13.00
N PRO A 221 -3.43 23.01 -12.99
CA PRO A 221 -2.91 24.36 -12.75
C PRO A 221 -2.28 24.53 -11.36
N GLU A 222 -2.92 24.01 -10.31
CA GLU A 222 -2.41 24.08 -8.94
C GLU A 222 -1.08 23.33 -8.79
N ALA A 223 -0.97 22.14 -9.38
CA ALA A 223 0.26 21.36 -9.37
C ALA A 223 1.40 22.12 -10.08
N LYS A 224 1.14 22.71 -11.26
CA LYS A 224 2.12 23.55 -11.97
C LYS A 224 2.55 24.76 -11.14
N ARG A 225 1.59 25.40 -10.47
CA ARG A 225 1.84 26.54 -9.59
C ARG A 225 2.70 26.13 -8.40
N PHE A 226 2.33 25.07 -7.70
CA PHE A 226 3.07 24.50 -6.58
C PHE A 226 4.52 24.18 -6.97
N CYS A 227 4.73 23.44 -8.07
CA CYS A 227 6.08 23.09 -8.53
C CYS A 227 6.97 24.31 -8.72
N ARG A 228 6.47 25.38 -9.35
CA ARG A 228 7.23 26.64 -9.53
C ARG A 228 7.55 27.34 -8.21
N LEU A 229 6.61 27.31 -7.25
CA LEU A 229 6.80 27.95 -5.95
C LEU A 229 7.86 27.25 -5.09
N VAL A 230 8.01 25.93 -5.25
CA VAL A 230 8.99 25.14 -4.48
C VAL A 230 10.33 24.92 -5.20
N GLU A 231 10.49 25.39 -6.45
CA GLU A 231 11.78 25.33 -7.17
C GLU A 231 12.99 25.84 -6.36
N PRO A 232 12.89 26.92 -5.57
CA PRO A 232 14.01 27.37 -4.72
C PRO A 232 14.41 26.39 -3.62
N ALA A 233 13.58 25.39 -3.31
CA ALA A 233 13.87 24.36 -2.30
C ALA A 233 14.84 23.28 -2.80
N GLY A 234 15.26 23.32 -4.07
CA GLY A 234 16.06 22.25 -4.70
C GLY A 234 15.32 20.93 -4.80
#